data_AF-A0A6N2TFF7-F1
#
_entry.id   AF-A0A6N2TFF7-F1
#
_cell.length_a   1.000
_cell.length_b   1.000
_cell.length_c   1.000
_cell.angle_alpha   90.00
_cell.angle_beta   90.00
_cell.angle_gamma   90.00
#
_symmetry.space_group_name_H-M   'P 1'
#
loop_
_entity.id
_entity.type
_entity.pdbx_description
1 polymer ?
#
loop_
_entity_poly.entity_id
_entity_poly.type
_entity_poly.pdbx_seq_one_letter_code
_entity_poly.pdbx_strand_id
1 'polypeptide(L)'
;MHRGLYSHAGEEVKIARIAVVALACVLSAVTGGCAPHVDASSQRLSIVATTGILADLARNVGGDYVDVHQLIPNGADPHSWELSLRGIRDIAYADIAVTNYLMLEDHSVIRALDANLPKDALSLSLAEESAKFGGSLIPLVEDRSLDTPWLGMRVYGDGSQSGATRSSQVELSVTDVEGPGHACAYITTSFGSPEIAFASRDGFDAGNHWATDTSILPVGAHQHMSWVFTQPGVYTLHLRARLRVTADAEPIELPASQVTFAVGIDSEKVAQERGLFLLRRGHSDITVDLKSRALTLMVDREKDGGVPEGAPLREAVEESNGLPSTLASLDIERVLIDVPSRTLREIPKGRGWEFIGSGDGQAYVLPQAVLGKHVHGDIDPHAWHDIHNAQAYVRVIENALSTRDPEHSAQYAANASAYIAKLDETDREVSQTIAGINPLDRKLVTTHDAYAYLARAYDFEIAGYLSAQDGTEASIADRKRIAETLKNMKISAVFLEPQKRKRHPVIAQVAEENGVRVCGLYGDTLDEDAPTYIDMMKANARSLSRCLGKDHTS
;
A
#
# COMPACT_ATOMS: atom_id res chain seq x y z
N MET A 1 30.07 -4.45 80.67
CA MET A 1 30.97 -5.29 81.49
C MET A 1 30.23 -6.56 81.87
N HIS A 2 30.83 -7.72 81.58
CA HIS A 2 30.58 -9.09 82.13
C HIS A 2 29.17 -9.70 82.07
N ARG A 3 28.98 -10.84 81.35
CA ARG A 3 29.28 -12.25 81.76
C ARG A 3 28.52 -12.64 83.03
N GLY A 4 27.85 -13.77 83.20
CA GLY A 4 27.73 -15.07 82.51
C GLY A 4 26.70 -15.91 83.31
N LEU A 5 26.14 -17.01 82.77
CA LEU A 5 26.58 -18.41 83.01
C LEU A 5 26.43 -18.85 84.49
N TYR A 6 25.82 -19.95 84.95
CA TYR A 6 25.58 -21.32 84.47
C TYR A 6 24.54 -21.98 85.40
N SER A 7 23.80 -22.99 84.94
CA SER A 7 23.84 -24.33 85.56
C SER A 7 23.16 -25.38 84.67
N HIS A 8 23.92 -26.44 84.37
CA HIS A 8 23.53 -27.64 83.65
C HIS A 8 22.99 -28.71 84.62
N ALA A 9 22.08 -29.57 84.15
CA ALA A 9 22.10 -31.00 84.47
C ALA A 9 21.25 -31.80 83.46
N GLY A 10 21.83 -32.85 82.86
CA GLY A 10 21.07 -33.99 82.31
C GLY A 10 21.29 -34.34 80.83
N GLU A 11 22.38 -35.06 80.54
CA GLU A 11 22.54 -36.07 79.47
C GLU A 11 21.34 -37.07 79.43
N GLU A 12 20.95 -37.83 78.40
CA GLU A 12 21.48 -38.19 77.07
C GLU A 12 20.40 -39.01 76.29
N VAL A 13 20.60 -39.16 74.97
CA VAL A 13 20.16 -40.28 74.07
C VAL A 13 18.73 -40.32 73.46
N LYS A 14 18.60 -39.69 72.27
CA LYS A 14 18.37 -40.25 70.90
C LYS A 14 17.59 -41.58 70.64
N ILE A 15 16.61 -41.49 69.70
CA ILE A 15 16.22 -42.39 68.57
C ILE A 15 14.83 -43.12 68.59
N ALA A 16 13.93 -42.58 67.74
CA ALA A 16 13.03 -43.16 66.71
C ALA A 16 11.97 -44.27 66.96
N ARG A 17 10.72 -44.01 66.48
CA ARG A 17 9.87 -44.75 65.48
C ARG A 17 8.37 -44.41 65.67
N ILE A 18 7.69 -43.77 64.70
CA ILE A 18 6.88 -44.28 63.56
C ILE A 18 5.54 -44.97 63.94
N ALA A 19 4.47 -44.56 63.23
CA ALA A 19 3.07 -45.07 63.15
C ALA A 19 2.15 -44.66 64.32
N VAL A 20 0.98 -44.02 64.14
CA VAL A 20 -0.21 -44.40 63.35
C VAL A 20 -1.13 -43.16 63.25
N VAL A 21 -1.66 -42.80 62.08
CA VAL A 21 -3.09 -42.48 61.84
C VAL A 21 -3.34 -42.53 60.32
N ALA A 22 -3.94 -43.63 59.86
CA ALA A 22 -4.66 -43.72 58.61
C ALA A 22 -6.07 -44.19 58.97
N LEU A 23 -7.09 -43.34 58.78
CA LEU A 23 -8.47 -43.69 58.41
C LEU A 23 -9.37 -42.43 58.46
N ALA A 24 -9.45 -41.67 57.37
CA ALA A 24 -10.56 -40.74 57.11
C ALA A 24 -10.60 -40.32 55.62
N CYS A 25 -10.69 -41.30 54.72
CA CYS A 25 -11.26 -41.09 53.39
C CYS A 25 -12.48 -42.00 53.31
N VAL A 26 -13.66 -41.42 53.09
CA VAL A 26 -14.83 -41.94 52.36
C VAL A 26 -16.08 -41.19 52.85
N LEU A 27 -16.92 -40.79 51.88
CA LEU A 27 -18.17 -40.01 51.95
C LEU A 27 -18.04 -38.48 51.96
N SER A 28 -17.83 -37.92 50.76
CA SER A 28 -18.51 -36.69 50.29
C SER A 28 -18.40 -36.59 48.76
N ALA A 29 -19.09 -37.47 48.06
CA ALA A 29 -19.34 -37.36 46.63
C ALA A 29 -20.84 -37.61 46.42
N VAL A 30 -21.60 -36.57 46.08
CA VAL A 30 -22.66 -36.47 45.06
C VAL A 30 -23.31 -35.09 45.18
N THR A 31 -22.77 -34.10 44.46
CA THR A 31 -23.53 -33.01 43.84
C THR A 31 -22.79 -32.63 42.57
N GLY A 32 -23.26 -33.12 41.43
CA GLY A 32 -22.70 -32.79 40.13
C GLY A 32 -23.00 -31.34 39.77
N GLY A 33 -21.97 -30.50 39.81
CA GLY A 33 -21.94 -29.23 39.11
C GLY A 33 -21.20 -29.40 37.80
N CYS A 34 -21.88 -29.20 36.66
CA CYS A 34 -21.23 -29.02 35.37
C CYS A 34 -20.44 -27.70 35.40
N ALA A 35 -19.17 -27.77 35.78
CA ALA A 35 -18.20 -26.75 35.41
C ALA A 35 -17.73 -27.07 33.98
N PRO A 36 -17.64 -26.08 33.06
CA PRO A 36 -17.02 -26.32 31.77
C PRO A 36 -15.57 -26.72 32.03
N HIS A 37 -15.18 -27.87 31.49
CA HIS A 37 -13.78 -28.28 31.41
C HIS A 37 -13.11 -27.28 30.46
N VAL A 38 -12.44 -26.27 31.02
CA VAL A 38 -11.52 -25.45 30.25
C VAL A 38 -10.26 -26.29 30.14
N ASP A 39 -10.12 -27.00 29.03
CA ASP A 39 -8.88 -27.72 28.72
C ASP A 39 -7.75 -26.70 28.64
N ALA A 40 -6.86 -26.74 29.63
CA ALA A 40 -5.67 -25.91 29.72
C ALA A 40 -4.55 -26.36 28.74
N SER A 41 -4.90 -27.06 27.65
CA SER A 41 -3.96 -27.65 26.70
C SER A 41 -4.27 -27.46 25.22
N SER A 42 -5.32 -26.74 24.79
CA SER A 42 -5.37 -26.27 23.40
C SER A 42 -4.59 -24.95 23.31
N GLN A 43 -3.29 -25.02 22.98
CA GLN A 43 -2.53 -23.82 22.66
C GLN A 43 -3.20 -23.14 21.47
N ARG A 44 -3.83 -21.97 21.69
CA ARG A 44 -4.43 -21.17 20.62
C ARG A 44 -3.31 -20.74 19.68
N LEU A 45 -3.54 -20.84 18.37
CA LEU A 45 -2.58 -20.34 17.38
C LEU A 45 -2.49 -18.82 17.49
N SER A 46 -1.28 -18.29 17.55
CA SER A 46 -1.07 -16.84 17.49
C SER A 46 -1.03 -16.38 16.03
N ILE A 47 -1.90 -15.45 15.67
CA ILE A 47 -1.98 -14.87 14.33
C ILE A 47 -1.64 -13.39 14.43
N VAL A 48 -0.71 -12.91 13.61
CA VAL A 48 -0.57 -11.48 13.34
C VAL A 48 -1.26 -11.14 12.03
N ALA A 49 -2.12 -10.13 12.05
CA ALA A 49 -2.79 -9.59 10.87
C ALA A 49 -2.40 -8.13 10.68
N THR A 50 -2.06 -7.72 9.46
CA THR A 50 -1.56 -6.36 9.21
C THR A 50 -2.63 -5.31 9.48
N THR A 51 -3.81 -5.42 8.86
CA THR A 51 -4.89 -4.44 8.98
C THR A 51 -6.08 -4.96 9.81
N GLY A 52 -6.95 -4.04 10.24
CA GLY A 52 -8.19 -4.39 10.96
C GLY A 52 -9.15 -5.24 10.12
N ILE A 53 -9.19 -5.04 8.80
CA ILE A 53 -10.00 -5.84 7.87
C ILE A 53 -9.53 -7.29 7.94
N LEU A 54 -8.24 -7.55 7.75
CA LEU A 54 -7.71 -8.92 7.77
C LEU A 54 -7.83 -9.56 9.14
N ALA A 55 -7.65 -8.78 10.21
CA ALA A 55 -7.83 -9.25 11.58
C ALA A 55 -9.29 -9.68 11.84
N ASP A 56 -10.28 -8.95 11.34
CA ASP A 56 -11.70 -9.32 11.45
C ASP A 56 -11.99 -10.63 10.71
N LEU A 57 -11.51 -10.78 9.47
CA LEU A 57 -11.65 -12.03 8.72
C LEU A 57 -11.01 -13.22 9.48
N ALA A 58 -9.78 -13.06 9.96
CA ALA A 58 -9.06 -14.10 10.69
C ALA A 58 -9.75 -14.51 11.99
N ARG A 59 -10.31 -13.56 12.75
CA ARG A 59 -11.09 -13.84 13.96
C ARG A 59 -12.36 -14.64 13.65
N ASN A 60 -13.07 -14.29 12.58
CA ASN A 60 -14.29 -14.99 12.19
C ASN A 60 -14.02 -16.44 11.75
N VAL A 61 -12.88 -16.73 11.13
CA VAL A 61 -12.51 -18.10 10.73
C VAL A 61 -11.95 -18.90 11.92
N GLY A 62 -10.99 -18.34 12.64
CA GLY A 62 -10.28 -19.05 13.70
C GLY A 62 -11.07 -19.21 15.00
N GLY A 63 -12.01 -18.30 15.29
CA GLY A 63 -12.87 -18.36 16.48
C GLY A 63 -12.07 -18.47 17.79
N ASP A 64 -12.50 -19.38 18.67
CA ASP A 64 -11.90 -19.57 19.99
C ASP A 64 -10.53 -20.27 19.97
N TYR A 65 -10.10 -20.78 18.82
CA TYR A 65 -8.84 -21.54 18.68
C TYR A 65 -7.65 -20.67 18.28
N VAL A 66 -7.85 -19.37 18.06
CA VAL A 66 -6.79 -18.45 17.62
C VAL A 66 -6.75 -17.21 18.50
N ASP A 67 -5.59 -16.59 18.64
CA ASP A 67 -5.42 -15.24 19.17
C ASP A 67 -4.93 -14.34 18.04
N VAL A 68 -5.67 -13.26 17.71
CA VAL A 68 -5.39 -12.41 16.55
C VAL A 68 -4.90 -11.03 16.98
N HIS A 69 -3.62 -10.78 16.74
CA HIS A 69 -2.94 -9.52 16.99
C HIS A 69 -2.92 -8.66 15.72
N GLN A 70 -3.59 -7.52 15.77
CA GLN A 70 -3.60 -6.55 14.68
C GLN A 70 -2.39 -5.62 14.80
N LEU A 71 -1.63 -5.46 13.71
CA LEU A 71 -0.39 -4.66 13.71
C LEU A 71 -0.63 -3.16 13.45
N ILE A 72 -1.49 -2.84 12.47
CA ILE A 72 -1.82 -1.48 12.07
C ILE A 72 -3.16 -1.10 12.72
N PRO A 73 -3.21 -0.10 13.61
CA PRO A 73 -4.45 0.28 14.31
C PRO A 73 -5.56 0.76 13.38
N ASN A 74 -6.82 0.59 13.82
CA ASN A 74 -7.98 1.17 13.16
C ASN A 74 -7.85 2.70 13.01
N GLY A 75 -8.21 3.24 11.85
CA GLY A 75 -8.06 4.65 11.49
C GLY A 75 -6.66 5.06 11.00
N ALA A 76 -5.68 4.15 11.02
CA ALA A 76 -4.36 4.39 10.44
C ALA A 76 -4.31 4.03 8.94
N ASP A 77 -3.41 4.68 8.21
CA ASP A 77 -3.14 4.46 6.78
C ASP A 77 -2.09 3.35 6.63
N PRO A 78 -2.42 2.19 6.02
CA PRO A 78 -1.47 1.09 5.90
C PRO A 78 -0.31 1.37 4.94
N HIS A 79 -0.47 2.31 3.99
CA HIS A 79 0.56 2.63 2.99
C HIS A 79 1.76 3.37 3.58
N SER A 80 1.62 3.94 4.78
CA SER A 80 2.66 4.75 5.42
C SER A 80 2.85 4.43 6.90
N TRP A 81 2.35 3.27 7.38
CA TRP A 81 2.42 2.93 8.80
C TRP A 81 3.79 2.38 9.20
N GLU A 82 4.31 2.84 10.33
CA GLU A 82 5.53 2.30 10.94
C GLU A 82 5.19 1.38 12.12
N LEU A 83 5.81 0.20 12.18
CA LEU A 83 5.58 -0.75 13.25
C LEU A 83 6.17 -0.28 14.60
N SER A 84 5.43 -0.57 15.67
CA SER A 84 5.93 -0.43 17.03
C SER A 84 6.79 -1.63 17.45
N LEU A 85 7.62 -1.45 18.50
CA LEU A 85 8.36 -2.56 19.12
C LEU A 85 7.45 -3.70 19.61
N ARG A 86 6.21 -3.38 20.01
CA ARG A 86 5.21 -4.39 20.34
C ARG A 86 4.83 -5.19 19.10
N GLY A 87 4.57 -4.53 17.98
CA GLY A 87 4.27 -5.20 16.71
C GLY A 87 5.39 -6.15 16.27
N ILE A 88 6.65 -5.73 16.38
CA ILE A 88 7.82 -6.60 16.09
C ILE A 88 7.83 -7.84 17.00
N ARG A 89 7.57 -7.65 18.30
CA ARG A 89 7.49 -8.76 19.25
C ARG A 89 6.35 -9.71 18.92
N ASP A 90 5.17 -9.17 18.59
CA ASP A 90 4.00 -9.99 18.28
C ASP A 90 4.25 -10.82 17.00
N ILE A 91 4.95 -10.26 16.00
CA ILE A 91 5.44 -11.02 14.81
C ILE A 91 6.36 -12.18 15.23
N ALA A 92 7.31 -11.93 16.13
CA ALA A 92 8.31 -12.92 16.53
C ALA A 92 7.73 -14.14 17.30
N TYR A 93 6.49 -14.05 17.77
CA TYR A 93 5.79 -15.13 18.47
C TYR A 93 4.59 -15.69 17.69
N ALA A 94 4.37 -15.24 16.45
CA ALA A 94 3.25 -15.66 15.64
C ALA A 94 3.46 -17.05 15.02
N ASP A 95 2.39 -17.84 14.96
CA ASP A 95 2.31 -19.07 14.17
C ASP A 95 1.91 -18.79 12.72
N ILE A 96 1.13 -17.74 12.50
CA ILE A 96 0.64 -17.32 11.18
C ILE A 96 0.71 -15.80 11.07
N ALA A 97 1.26 -15.32 9.97
CA ALA A 97 1.19 -13.94 9.53
C ALA A 97 0.20 -13.80 8.38
N VAL A 98 -0.72 -12.84 8.49
CA VAL A 98 -1.76 -12.54 7.49
C VAL A 98 -1.53 -11.12 6.98
N THR A 99 -1.06 -11.02 5.75
CA THR A 99 -0.85 -9.76 5.03
C THR A 99 -1.82 -9.64 3.86
N ASN A 100 -2.17 -8.43 3.45
CA ASN A 100 -2.85 -8.25 2.17
C ASN A 100 -1.84 -8.47 1.06
N TYR A 101 -0.66 -7.86 1.24
CA TYR A 101 0.42 -7.81 0.27
C TYR A 101 -0.06 -7.12 -1.03
N LEU A 102 0.58 -7.36 -2.18
CA LEU A 102 0.43 -6.52 -3.38
C LEU A 102 0.78 -5.04 -3.12
N MET A 103 1.75 -4.81 -2.23
CA MET A 103 2.27 -3.48 -1.90
C MET A 103 1.26 -2.55 -1.21
N LEU A 104 0.21 -3.12 -0.59
CA LEU A 104 -0.69 -2.35 0.28
C LEU A 104 0.06 -1.76 1.47
N GLU A 105 0.69 -2.63 2.26
CA GLU A 105 1.41 -2.22 3.46
C GLU A 105 2.72 -1.52 3.10
N ASP A 106 3.11 -0.49 3.86
CA ASP A 106 4.44 0.10 3.71
C ASP A 106 5.51 -1.01 3.78
N HIS A 107 6.48 -0.95 2.86
CA HIS A 107 7.46 -2.03 2.72
C HIS A 107 8.27 -2.29 4.00
N SER A 108 8.40 -1.31 4.91
CA SER A 108 9.02 -1.53 6.22
C SER A 108 8.27 -2.55 7.07
N VAL A 109 6.93 -2.60 6.99
CA VAL A 109 6.09 -3.59 7.66
C VAL A 109 6.40 -4.99 7.13
N ILE A 110 6.43 -5.15 5.80
CA ILE A 110 6.72 -6.43 5.14
C ILE A 110 8.13 -6.92 5.47
N ARG A 111 9.14 -6.04 5.44
CA ARG A 111 10.51 -6.40 5.83
C ARG A 111 10.63 -6.82 7.28
N ALA A 112 10.00 -6.06 8.19
CA ALA A 112 10.00 -6.41 9.61
C ALA A 112 9.31 -7.75 9.85
N LEU A 113 8.23 -8.03 9.13
CA LEU A 113 7.54 -9.31 9.18
C LEU A 113 8.45 -10.44 8.72
N ASP A 114 8.99 -10.38 7.50
CA ASP A 114 9.87 -11.42 6.94
C ASP A 114 11.14 -11.64 7.79
N ALA A 115 11.68 -10.59 8.40
CA ALA A 115 12.90 -10.67 9.20
C ALA A 115 12.68 -11.29 10.59
N ASN A 116 11.48 -11.15 11.17
CA ASN A 116 11.22 -11.54 12.56
C ASN A 116 10.26 -12.73 12.70
N LEU A 117 9.51 -13.07 11.65
CA LEU A 117 8.58 -14.20 11.69
C LEU A 117 9.35 -15.52 11.89
N PRO A 118 8.88 -16.43 12.78
CA PRO A 118 9.49 -17.74 12.94
C PRO A 118 9.57 -18.53 11.62
N LYS A 119 10.65 -19.28 11.42
CA LYS A 119 10.89 -20.00 10.15
C LYS A 119 9.85 -21.08 9.85
N ASP A 120 9.18 -21.61 10.87
CA ASP A 120 8.12 -22.61 10.75
C ASP A 120 6.71 -22.02 10.74
N ALA A 121 6.57 -20.70 10.90
CA ALA A 121 5.30 -20.01 10.81
C ALA A 121 4.85 -19.87 9.35
N LEU A 122 3.53 -19.81 9.13
CA LEU A 122 2.95 -19.57 7.82
C LEU A 122 2.88 -18.06 7.55
N SER A 123 3.28 -17.60 6.38
CA SER A 123 3.07 -16.21 5.94
C SER A 123 2.14 -16.20 4.74
N LEU A 124 0.98 -15.57 4.90
CA LEU A 124 -0.08 -15.50 3.89
C LEU A 124 -0.12 -14.12 3.24
N SER A 125 -0.18 -14.11 1.91
CA SER A 125 -0.44 -12.91 1.09
C SER A 125 -1.84 -13.02 0.53
N LEU A 126 -2.85 -12.55 1.29
CA LEU A 126 -4.25 -12.86 0.99
C LEU A 126 -4.69 -12.41 -0.40
N ALA A 127 -4.27 -11.23 -0.85
CA ALA A 127 -4.67 -10.72 -2.16
C ALA A 127 -4.15 -11.62 -3.30
N GLU A 128 -2.87 -11.98 -3.27
CA GLU A 128 -2.29 -12.89 -4.26
C GLU A 128 -2.87 -14.30 -4.21
N GLU A 129 -3.03 -14.84 -3.00
CA GLU A 129 -3.52 -16.20 -2.81
C GLU A 129 -5.00 -16.35 -3.13
N SER A 130 -5.77 -15.26 -3.06
CA SER A 130 -7.21 -15.25 -3.35
C SER A 130 -7.54 -15.83 -4.72
N ALA A 131 -6.68 -15.62 -5.73
CA ALA A 131 -6.88 -16.13 -7.08
C ALA A 131 -7.02 -17.67 -7.13
N LYS A 132 -6.35 -18.39 -6.21
CA LYS A 132 -6.44 -19.86 -6.09
C LYS A 132 -7.82 -20.31 -5.58
N PHE A 133 -8.55 -19.41 -4.95
CA PHE A 133 -9.86 -19.64 -4.32
C PHE A 133 -10.99 -18.85 -5.00
N GLY A 134 -10.80 -18.46 -6.26
CA GLY A 134 -11.81 -17.78 -7.06
C GLY A 134 -11.85 -16.27 -6.93
N GLY A 135 -10.89 -15.67 -6.22
CA GLY A 135 -10.68 -14.22 -6.23
C GLY A 135 -10.33 -13.72 -7.63
N SER A 136 -10.85 -12.55 -7.99
CA SER A 136 -10.57 -11.90 -9.26
C SER A 136 -9.78 -10.63 -9.00
N LEU A 137 -8.55 -10.59 -9.51
CA LEU A 137 -7.63 -9.47 -9.42
C LEU A 137 -7.82 -8.51 -10.61
N ILE A 138 -7.68 -7.22 -10.34
CA ILE A 138 -7.70 -6.15 -11.36
C ILE A 138 -6.25 -5.71 -11.59
N PRO A 139 -5.72 -5.83 -12.82
CA PRO A 139 -4.45 -5.20 -13.14
C PRO A 139 -4.60 -3.70 -12.97
N LEU A 140 -3.61 -3.05 -12.40
CA LEU A 140 -3.66 -1.61 -12.31
C LEU A 140 -3.47 -1.05 -13.73
N VAL A 141 -4.56 -0.53 -14.29
CA VAL A 141 -4.54 0.14 -15.59
C VAL A 141 -4.39 1.63 -15.31
N GLU A 142 -3.20 2.13 -15.59
CA GLU A 142 -2.86 3.54 -15.41
C GLU A 142 -3.26 4.35 -16.65
N ASP A 143 -4.45 4.07 -17.19
CA ASP A 143 -4.96 4.78 -18.36
C ASP A 143 -5.36 6.20 -17.96
N ARG A 144 -4.46 7.12 -18.27
CA ARG A 144 -4.75 8.54 -18.21
C ARG A 144 -4.29 9.15 -19.52
N SER A 145 -5.26 9.55 -20.33
CA SER A 145 -5.07 10.47 -21.47
C SER A 145 -4.58 11.83 -20.95
N LEU A 146 -3.33 11.88 -20.48
CA LEU A 146 -2.66 13.09 -20.04
C LEU A 146 -1.90 13.64 -21.22
N ASP A 147 -2.11 14.91 -21.54
CA ASP A 147 -1.35 15.55 -22.60
C ASP A 147 0.15 15.73 -22.25
N THR A 148 0.61 15.33 -21.06
CA THR A 148 2.02 15.38 -20.64
C THR A 148 2.47 13.99 -20.20
N PRO A 149 3.77 13.65 -20.32
CA PRO A 149 4.25 12.39 -19.76
C PRO A 149 4.00 12.34 -18.27
N TRP A 150 3.54 11.20 -17.82
CA TRP A 150 3.42 10.88 -16.42
C TRP A 150 4.51 9.88 -16.09
N LEU A 151 5.52 10.35 -15.37
CA LEU A 151 6.78 9.64 -15.17
C LEU A 151 6.89 9.12 -13.73
N GLY A 152 6.99 7.81 -13.57
CA GLY A 152 7.28 7.13 -12.31
C GLY A 152 8.66 6.48 -12.27
N MET A 153 8.87 5.72 -11.20
CA MET A 153 9.97 4.77 -11.07
C MET A 153 9.40 3.38 -10.83
N ARG A 154 10.04 2.36 -11.41
CA ARG A 154 9.57 0.98 -11.36
C ARG A 154 10.68 -0.02 -11.12
N VAL A 155 10.36 -1.14 -10.49
CA VAL A 155 11.18 -2.34 -10.45
C VAL A 155 10.40 -3.46 -11.13
N TYR A 156 10.90 -3.92 -12.28
CA TYR A 156 10.24 -4.95 -13.06
C TYR A 156 10.87 -6.33 -12.84
N GLY A 157 10.01 -7.34 -12.65
CA GLY A 157 10.39 -8.72 -12.36
C GLY A 157 10.56 -9.01 -10.86
N ASP A 158 10.42 -10.29 -10.49
CA ASP A 158 10.50 -10.77 -9.10
C ASP A 158 11.95 -10.91 -8.57
N GLY A 159 12.95 -10.73 -9.43
CA GLY A 159 14.37 -10.88 -9.07
C GLY A 159 14.77 -12.26 -8.54
N SER A 160 13.91 -13.28 -8.65
CA SER A 160 14.12 -14.62 -8.10
C SER A 160 15.39 -15.28 -8.65
N GLN A 161 15.72 -15.00 -9.91
CA GLN A 161 16.97 -15.43 -10.56
C GLN A 161 18.25 -14.89 -9.88
N SER A 162 18.13 -13.82 -9.09
CA SER A 162 19.20 -13.22 -8.29
C SER A 162 19.03 -13.50 -6.79
N GLY A 163 18.11 -14.39 -6.42
CA GLY A 163 17.78 -14.74 -5.04
C GLY A 163 16.92 -13.70 -4.32
N ALA A 164 16.36 -12.72 -5.03
CA ALA A 164 15.48 -11.72 -4.42
C ALA A 164 14.20 -12.34 -3.89
N THR A 165 13.65 -11.71 -2.85
CA THR A 165 12.37 -12.02 -2.24
C THR A 165 11.52 -10.75 -2.21
N ARG A 166 10.28 -10.86 -1.75
CA ARG A 166 9.40 -9.72 -1.51
C ARG A 166 9.90 -8.67 -0.51
N SER A 167 10.92 -9.02 0.28
CA SER A 167 11.56 -8.12 1.26
C SER A 167 12.87 -7.52 0.75
N SER A 168 13.34 -7.93 -0.44
CA SER A 168 14.52 -7.34 -1.09
C SER A 168 14.26 -5.89 -1.50
N GLN A 169 15.34 -5.14 -1.62
CA GLN A 169 15.31 -3.72 -1.98
C GLN A 169 16.09 -3.46 -3.25
N VAL A 170 15.60 -2.53 -4.05
CA VAL A 170 16.31 -1.97 -5.19
C VAL A 170 16.61 -0.51 -4.87
N GLU A 171 17.89 -0.16 -4.94
CA GLU A 171 18.39 1.20 -4.81
C GLU A 171 18.51 1.77 -6.23
N LEU A 172 17.73 2.82 -6.55
CA LEU A 172 17.85 3.58 -7.80
C LEU A 172 18.40 4.96 -7.46
N SER A 173 19.63 5.22 -7.89
CA SER A 173 20.37 6.45 -7.60
C SER A 173 20.48 7.35 -8.83
N VAL A 174 20.27 8.65 -8.63
CA VAL A 174 20.74 9.67 -9.58
C VAL A 174 22.14 10.07 -9.17
N THR A 175 23.12 9.86 -10.04
CA THR A 175 24.53 10.07 -9.70
C THR A 175 25.10 11.38 -10.20
N ASP A 176 24.46 11.97 -11.21
CA ASP A 176 24.82 13.27 -11.77
C ASP A 176 23.69 13.85 -12.64
N VAL A 177 23.67 15.17 -12.82
CA VAL A 177 22.71 15.89 -13.68
C VAL A 177 23.43 16.93 -14.52
N GLU A 178 23.30 16.81 -15.84
CA GLU A 178 23.73 17.81 -16.79
C GLU A 178 22.52 18.63 -17.26
N GLY A 179 22.61 19.96 -17.25
CA GLY A 179 21.53 20.81 -17.76
C GLY A 179 21.72 22.30 -17.45
N PRO A 180 20.81 23.16 -17.95
CA PRO A 180 20.87 24.61 -17.76
C PRO A 180 20.44 25.09 -16.36
N GLY A 181 19.92 24.20 -15.52
CA GLY A 181 19.42 24.50 -14.18
C GLY A 181 19.49 23.28 -13.27
N HIS A 182 18.68 23.27 -12.22
CA HIS A 182 18.56 22.16 -11.29
C HIS A 182 17.41 21.23 -11.68
N ALA A 183 17.61 19.94 -11.48
CA ALA A 183 16.58 18.90 -11.52
C ALA A 183 16.41 18.25 -10.13
N CYS A 184 15.19 17.86 -9.80
CA CYS A 184 14.90 17.05 -8.63
C CYS A 184 13.66 16.19 -8.87
N ALA A 185 13.49 15.15 -8.07
CA ALA A 185 12.26 14.39 -8.01
C ALA A 185 11.87 14.12 -6.56
N TYR A 186 10.58 14.03 -6.31
CA TYR A 186 10.02 13.82 -4.98
C TYR A 186 8.64 13.18 -5.05
N ILE A 187 8.21 12.63 -3.93
CA ILE A 187 6.82 12.27 -3.67
C ILE A 187 6.24 13.20 -2.62
N THR A 188 5.01 13.64 -2.80
CA THR A 188 4.23 14.30 -1.77
C THR A 188 3.55 13.23 -0.93
N THR A 189 3.96 13.13 0.33
CA THR A 189 3.37 12.24 1.33
C THR A 189 1.90 12.58 1.58
N SER A 190 1.16 11.68 2.26
CA SER A 190 -0.28 11.85 2.53
C SER A 190 -0.58 13.12 3.33
N PHE A 191 0.44 13.67 4.00
CA PHE A 191 0.36 14.87 4.82
C PHE A 191 0.84 16.15 4.11
N GLY A 192 1.15 16.09 2.82
CA GLY A 192 1.53 17.25 2.01
C GLY A 192 2.98 17.69 2.15
N SER A 193 3.82 16.88 2.81
CA SER A 193 5.27 17.11 2.90
C SER A 193 5.99 16.40 1.75
N PRO A 194 7.01 17.02 1.13
CA PRO A 194 7.83 16.36 0.13
C PRO A 194 8.79 15.37 0.79
N GLU A 195 8.85 14.17 0.25
CA GLU A 195 9.92 13.19 0.45
C GLU A 195 10.77 13.18 -0.81
N ILE A 196 12.01 13.67 -0.67
CA ILE A 196 12.93 13.90 -1.78
C ILE A 196 13.53 12.57 -2.22
N ALA A 197 13.46 12.28 -3.50
CA ALA A 197 14.14 11.13 -4.10
C ALA A 197 15.56 11.47 -4.55
N PHE A 198 15.75 12.66 -5.13
CA PHE A 198 17.06 13.27 -5.39
C PHE A 198 16.89 14.77 -5.60
N ALA A 199 17.96 15.55 -5.38
CA ALA A 199 17.95 16.97 -5.67
C ALA A 199 19.32 17.49 -6.09
N SER A 200 19.55 17.71 -7.39
CA SER A 200 20.85 18.21 -7.92
C SER A 200 21.38 19.51 -7.31
N ARG A 201 20.58 20.23 -6.52
CA ARG A 201 20.98 21.45 -5.82
C ARG A 201 21.84 21.18 -4.58
N ASP A 202 21.67 20.05 -3.89
CA ASP A 202 22.50 19.68 -2.75
C ASP A 202 23.79 18.95 -3.17
N GLY A 203 23.82 18.46 -4.40
CA GLY A 203 24.99 17.89 -5.07
C GLY A 203 25.14 16.40 -4.79
N PHE A 204 25.90 15.71 -5.64
CA PHE A 204 26.00 14.25 -5.60
C PHE A 204 27.27 13.80 -4.86
N ASP A 205 27.10 12.96 -3.83
CA ASP A 205 28.22 12.43 -3.03
C ASP A 205 28.44 10.92 -3.27
N ALA A 206 29.42 10.59 -4.12
CA ALA A 206 29.80 9.20 -4.34
C ALA A 206 30.40 8.52 -3.10
N GLY A 207 30.95 9.30 -2.14
CA GLY A 207 31.59 8.79 -0.93
C GLY A 207 30.60 8.22 0.09
N ASN A 208 29.34 8.66 0.06
CA ASN A 208 28.25 8.11 0.87
C ASN A 208 27.30 7.19 0.07
N HIS A 209 27.69 6.81 -1.15
CA HIS A 209 26.85 6.07 -2.10
C HIS A 209 25.56 6.80 -2.48
N TRP A 210 25.61 8.12 -2.67
CA TRP A 210 24.46 8.93 -3.09
C TRP A 210 23.26 8.78 -2.15
N ALA A 211 23.50 8.71 -0.84
CA ALA A 211 22.47 8.40 0.15
C ALA A 211 21.26 9.38 0.13
N THR A 212 21.47 10.63 -0.30
CA THR A 212 20.44 11.67 -0.47
C THR A 212 19.77 11.66 -1.84
N ASP A 213 20.34 10.92 -2.80
CA ASP A 213 19.90 10.87 -4.21
C ASP A 213 19.54 9.44 -4.64
N THR A 214 19.16 8.61 -3.66
CA THR A 214 18.82 7.20 -3.84
C THR A 214 17.40 6.93 -3.40
N SER A 215 16.57 6.48 -4.33
CA SER A 215 15.24 5.94 -4.05
C SER A 215 15.35 4.46 -3.74
N ILE A 216 14.72 4.03 -2.65
CA ILE A 216 14.66 2.62 -2.26
C ILE A 216 13.27 2.07 -2.60
N LEU A 217 13.24 1.19 -3.59
CA LEU A 217 12.02 0.59 -4.13
C LEU A 217 11.98 -0.91 -3.78
N PRO A 218 10.82 -1.45 -3.37
CA PRO A 218 10.64 -2.89 -3.26
C PRO A 218 10.72 -3.59 -4.62
N VAL A 219 10.87 -4.91 -4.63
CA VAL A 219 10.75 -5.69 -5.86
C VAL A 219 9.31 -5.66 -6.37
N GLY A 220 9.12 -5.49 -7.69
CA GLY A 220 7.80 -5.35 -8.30
C GLY A 220 7.14 -3.99 -8.04
N ALA A 221 7.87 -3.04 -7.43
CA ALA A 221 7.35 -1.73 -7.10
C ALA A 221 7.09 -0.87 -8.32
N HIS A 222 6.07 -0.05 -8.20
CA HIS A 222 5.74 1.05 -9.08
C HIS A 222 5.42 2.27 -8.23
N GLN A 223 6.11 3.37 -8.45
CA GLN A 223 5.95 4.59 -7.67
C GLN A 223 5.79 5.79 -8.60
N HIS A 224 4.66 6.48 -8.50
CA HIS A 224 4.46 7.76 -9.18
C HIS A 224 5.24 8.86 -8.50
N MET A 225 5.80 9.78 -9.29
CA MET A 225 6.67 10.82 -8.78
C MET A 225 6.39 12.17 -9.41
N SER A 226 6.77 13.22 -8.69
CA SER A 226 6.87 14.56 -9.25
C SER A 226 8.30 14.80 -9.73
N TRP A 227 8.47 15.31 -10.94
CA TRP A 227 9.76 15.67 -11.53
C TRP A 227 9.80 17.16 -11.80
N VAL A 228 10.88 17.83 -11.39
CA VAL A 228 10.98 19.28 -11.46
C VAL A 228 12.29 19.75 -12.06
N PHE A 229 12.20 20.73 -12.95
CA PHE A 229 13.33 21.36 -13.64
C PHE A 229 13.23 22.88 -13.54
N THR A 230 14.31 23.57 -13.16
CA THR A 230 14.23 25.00 -12.84
C THR A 230 14.50 25.94 -14.02
N GLN A 231 15.04 25.45 -15.14
CA GLN A 231 15.33 26.24 -16.35
C GLN A 231 14.98 25.46 -17.62
N PRO A 232 14.57 26.12 -18.72
CA PRO A 232 14.34 25.46 -20.00
C PRO A 232 15.65 25.02 -20.67
N GLY A 233 15.64 23.84 -21.29
CA GLY A 233 16.73 23.28 -22.08
C GLY A 233 16.76 21.76 -22.03
N VAL A 234 17.88 21.16 -22.45
CA VAL A 234 18.06 19.70 -22.41
C VAL A 234 18.73 19.31 -21.11
N TYR A 235 18.18 18.31 -20.43
CA TYR A 235 18.77 17.70 -19.24
C TYR A 235 19.14 16.25 -19.50
N THR A 236 20.25 15.79 -18.95
CA THR A 236 20.65 14.39 -18.88
C THR A 236 20.82 14.00 -17.42
N LEU A 237 20.07 13.00 -16.96
CA LEU A 237 20.24 12.42 -15.63
C LEU A 237 21.03 11.12 -15.77
N HIS A 238 22.10 10.97 -15.00
CA HIS A 238 22.91 9.75 -14.92
C HIS A 238 22.39 8.86 -13.79
N LEU A 239 22.14 7.59 -14.10
CA LEU A 239 21.43 6.66 -13.24
C LEU A 239 22.28 5.42 -12.92
N ARG A 240 22.17 4.95 -11.67
CA ARG A 240 22.68 3.64 -11.24
C ARG A 240 21.63 2.89 -10.47
N ALA A 241 21.66 1.56 -10.54
CA ALA A 241 20.77 0.71 -9.78
C ALA A 241 21.50 -0.46 -9.13
N ARG A 242 21.06 -0.83 -7.92
CA ARG A 242 21.58 -1.96 -7.16
C ARG A 242 20.43 -2.78 -6.58
N LEU A 243 20.53 -4.10 -6.67
CA LEU A 243 19.63 -5.03 -5.98
C LEU A 243 20.28 -5.50 -4.68
N ARG A 244 19.67 -5.17 -3.55
CA ARG A 244 20.01 -5.67 -2.22
C ARG A 244 19.06 -6.80 -1.84
N VAL A 245 19.56 -8.03 -1.91
CA VAL A 245 18.76 -9.24 -1.66
C VAL A 245 18.31 -9.35 -0.20
N THR A 246 19.23 -9.11 0.73
CA THR A 246 18.96 -9.01 2.18
C THR A 246 19.72 -7.82 2.77
N ALA A 247 19.33 -7.35 3.96
CA ALA A 247 19.96 -6.20 4.62
C ALA A 247 21.50 -6.34 4.73
N ASP A 248 21.99 -7.53 5.06
CA ASP A 248 23.42 -7.81 5.26
C ASP A 248 24.15 -8.27 3.97
N ALA A 249 23.44 -8.43 2.85
CA ALA A 249 24.05 -8.89 1.61
C ALA A 249 24.74 -7.72 0.88
N GLU A 250 25.86 -8.03 0.22
CA GLU A 250 26.48 -7.11 -0.72
C GLU A 250 25.52 -6.85 -1.90
N PRO A 251 25.24 -5.59 -2.26
CA PRO A 251 24.34 -5.28 -3.36
C PRO A 251 24.86 -5.76 -4.70
N ILE A 252 23.95 -6.26 -5.53
CA ILE A 252 24.22 -6.63 -6.92
C ILE A 252 24.06 -5.38 -7.78
N GLU A 253 25.17 -4.86 -8.32
CA GLU A 253 25.16 -3.72 -9.25
C GLU A 253 24.54 -4.09 -10.59
N LEU A 254 23.73 -3.18 -11.14
CA LEU A 254 23.25 -3.21 -12.52
C LEU A 254 24.06 -2.21 -13.38
N PRO A 255 24.12 -2.41 -14.71
CA PRO A 255 24.73 -1.44 -15.61
C PRO A 255 24.11 -0.06 -15.44
N ALA A 256 24.96 0.96 -15.32
CA ALA A 256 24.55 2.36 -15.31
C ALA A 256 23.92 2.75 -16.65
N SER A 257 23.07 3.76 -16.64
CA SER A 257 22.44 4.31 -17.84
C SER A 257 22.10 5.79 -17.65
N GLN A 258 21.48 6.41 -18.64
CA GLN A 258 21.08 7.81 -18.57
C GLN A 258 19.73 8.05 -19.25
N VAL A 259 19.02 9.08 -18.78
CA VAL A 259 17.74 9.51 -19.35
C VAL A 259 17.82 10.97 -19.76
N THR A 260 17.23 11.32 -20.90
CA THR A 260 17.28 12.66 -21.47
C THR A 260 15.91 13.32 -21.47
N PHE A 261 15.85 14.59 -21.05
CA PHE A 261 14.64 15.41 -21.04
C PHE A 261 14.78 16.64 -21.93
N ALA A 262 13.69 17.04 -22.58
CA ALA A 262 13.55 18.35 -23.23
C ALA A 262 12.57 19.21 -22.44
N VAL A 263 13.09 20.23 -21.75
CA VAL A 263 12.32 21.05 -20.80
C VAL A 263 12.01 22.41 -21.40
N GLY A 264 10.74 22.73 -21.59
CA GLY A 264 10.26 24.05 -22.00
C GLY A 264 10.75 24.52 -23.37
N ILE A 265 11.25 23.60 -24.20
CA ILE A 265 11.82 23.86 -25.54
C ILE A 265 11.13 23.02 -26.61
N ASP A 266 11.49 23.24 -27.88
CA ASP A 266 11.00 22.44 -29.02
C ASP A 266 11.60 21.02 -28.99
N SER A 267 10.88 20.10 -28.35
CA SER A 267 11.31 18.72 -28.14
C SER A 267 11.31 17.88 -29.43
N GLU A 268 10.46 18.22 -30.42
CA GLU A 268 10.48 17.56 -31.74
C GLU A 268 11.78 17.84 -32.48
N LYS A 269 12.21 19.10 -32.50
CA LYS A 269 13.48 19.48 -33.09
C LYS A 269 14.65 18.79 -32.41
N VAL A 270 14.68 18.76 -31.08
CA VAL A 270 15.76 18.08 -30.33
C VAL A 270 15.77 16.58 -30.60
N ALA A 271 14.60 15.93 -30.64
CA ALA A 271 14.47 14.51 -30.96
C ALA A 271 15.02 14.20 -32.36
N GLN A 272 14.67 15.01 -33.36
CA GLN A 272 15.18 14.87 -34.73
C GLN A 272 16.69 15.08 -34.83
N GLU A 273 17.23 16.13 -34.20
CA GLU A 273 18.67 16.44 -34.23
C GLU A 273 19.51 15.36 -33.54
N ARG A 274 18.97 14.74 -32.48
CA ARG A 274 19.67 13.69 -31.70
C ARG A 274 19.34 12.26 -32.14
N GLY A 275 18.37 12.07 -33.04
CA GLY A 275 17.90 10.76 -33.46
C GLY A 275 17.27 9.94 -32.32
N LEU A 276 16.56 10.61 -31.42
CA LEU A 276 15.86 10.03 -30.27
C LEU A 276 14.37 9.89 -30.53
N PHE A 277 13.74 8.92 -29.87
CA PHE A 277 12.30 8.72 -29.89
C PHE A 277 11.61 9.63 -28.87
N LEU A 278 10.65 10.43 -29.31
CA LEU A 278 10.02 11.44 -28.46
C LEU A 278 8.82 10.89 -27.68
N LEU A 279 8.92 10.87 -26.35
CA LEU A 279 7.82 10.56 -25.44
C LEU A 279 7.11 11.85 -25.01
N ARG A 280 5.84 12.02 -25.41
CA ARG A 280 5.08 13.28 -25.20
C ARG A 280 3.95 13.19 -24.20
N ARG A 281 3.49 11.98 -23.92
CA ARG A 281 2.25 11.71 -23.19
C ARG A 281 2.21 10.27 -22.70
N GLY A 282 1.19 9.99 -21.90
CA GLY A 282 0.94 8.68 -21.36
C GLY A 282 1.79 8.40 -20.14
N HIS A 283 1.54 7.23 -19.57
CA HIS A 283 2.22 6.74 -18.39
C HIS A 283 3.51 6.00 -18.76
N SER A 284 4.56 6.25 -17.99
CA SER A 284 5.91 5.77 -18.25
C SER A 284 6.74 5.69 -16.97
N ASP A 285 7.71 4.77 -16.91
CA ASP A 285 8.56 4.57 -15.75
C ASP A 285 10.02 4.40 -16.09
N ILE A 286 10.87 5.12 -15.36
CA ILE A 286 12.28 4.76 -15.25
C ILE A 286 12.35 3.45 -14.47
N THR A 287 12.72 2.38 -15.17
CA THR A 287 12.54 1.01 -14.68
C THR A 287 13.87 0.34 -14.42
N VAL A 288 14.04 -0.20 -13.22
CA VAL A 288 15.05 -1.21 -12.92
C VAL A 288 14.50 -2.57 -13.32
N ASP A 289 14.90 -3.07 -14.49
CA ASP A 289 14.46 -4.38 -14.99
C ASP A 289 15.37 -5.48 -14.43
N LEU A 290 14.87 -6.22 -13.44
CA LEU A 290 15.61 -7.31 -12.81
C LEU A 290 15.70 -8.56 -13.70
N LYS A 291 14.78 -8.72 -14.68
CA LYS A 291 14.84 -9.81 -15.66
C LYS A 291 15.96 -9.56 -16.66
N SER A 292 15.95 -8.40 -17.33
CA SER A 292 16.97 -8.04 -18.32
C SER A 292 18.27 -7.53 -17.70
N ARG A 293 18.28 -7.27 -16.39
CA ARG A 293 19.41 -6.70 -15.63
C ARG A 293 19.89 -5.37 -16.21
N ALA A 294 18.96 -4.47 -16.52
CA ALA A 294 19.25 -3.18 -17.10
C ALA A 294 18.29 -2.10 -16.59
N LEU A 295 18.70 -0.84 -16.74
CA LEU A 295 17.77 0.29 -16.66
C LEU A 295 17.06 0.43 -18.01
N THR A 296 15.74 0.55 -17.97
CA THR A 296 14.87 0.66 -19.16
C THR A 296 13.80 1.72 -18.93
N LEU A 297 13.02 2.02 -19.97
CA LEU A 297 11.83 2.86 -19.84
C LEU A 297 10.60 2.00 -20.18
N MET A 298 9.74 1.73 -19.19
CA MET A 298 8.46 1.05 -19.44
C MET A 298 7.39 2.09 -19.78
N VAL A 299 6.50 1.76 -20.71
CA VAL A 299 5.43 2.64 -21.21
C VAL A 299 4.16 1.84 -21.52
N ASP A 300 2.97 2.44 -21.43
CA ASP A 300 1.72 1.77 -21.81
C ASP A 300 1.64 1.48 -23.33
N ARG A 301 1.11 0.30 -23.68
CA ARG A 301 0.94 -0.21 -25.06
C ARG A 301 -0.33 0.22 -25.76
N GLU A 302 -1.36 0.62 -25.02
CA GLU A 302 -2.66 0.90 -25.63
C GLU A 302 -2.58 2.05 -26.65
N LYS A 303 -3.61 2.17 -27.50
CA LYS A 303 -3.59 3.05 -28.68
C LYS A 303 -3.34 4.54 -28.34
N ASP A 304 -3.61 4.94 -27.09
CA ASP A 304 -3.34 6.26 -26.53
C ASP A 304 -2.17 6.28 -25.50
N GLY A 305 -1.56 5.11 -25.24
CA GLY A 305 -0.39 4.86 -24.40
C GLY A 305 0.93 5.22 -25.09
N GLY A 306 1.91 5.62 -24.28
CA GLY A 306 3.03 6.48 -24.66
C GLY A 306 4.12 5.92 -25.58
N VAL A 307 3.97 4.76 -26.23
CA VAL A 307 5.03 4.23 -27.13
C VAL A 307 5.33 5.25 -28.24
N PRO A 308 6.56 5.82 -28.30
CA PRO A 308 6.89 6.75 -29.37
C PRO A 308 6.83 6.07 -30.74
N GLU A 309 6.38 6.80 -31.75
CA GLU A 309 6.22 6.27 -33.11
C GLU A 309 7.56 5.70 -33.64
N GLY A 310 7.52 4.44 -34.09
CA GLY A 310 8.68 3.74 -34.64
C GLY A 310 9.74 3.31 -33.61
N ALA A 311 9.50 3.49 -32.31
CA ALA A 311 10.43 3.04 -31.27
C ALA A 311 10.52 1.50 -31.23
N PRO A 312 11.72 0.91 -31.27
CA PRO A 312 11.89 -0.52 -31.15
C PRO A 312 11.58 -0.96 -29.72
N LEU A 313 10.67 -1.93 -29.58
CA LEU A 313 10.39 -2.54 -28.30
C LEU A 313 11.46 -3.57 -27.95
N ARG A 314 11.88 -3.60 -26.69
CA ARG A 314 12.66 -4.73 -26.13
C ARG A 314 11.72 -5.94 -26.00
N GLU A 315 12.27 -7.17 -26.12
CA GLU A 315 11.47 -8.42 -26.18
C GLU A 315 10.52 -8.60 -24.96
N ALA A 316 9.50 -9.44 -25.17
CA ALA A 316 8.19 -9.44 -24.51
C ALA A 316 8.19 -9.28 -22.98
N VAL A 317 7.49 -8.23 -22.52
CA VAL A 317 6.92 -8.17 -21.17
C VAL A 317 5.86 -9.29 -21.08
N GLU A 318 6.28 -10.49 -20.68
CA GLU A 318 5.38 -11.64 -20.49
C GLU A 318 4.44 -11.45 -19.30
N GLU A 319 3.35 -12.20 -19.32
CA GLU A 319 2.21 -12.14 -18.41
C GLU A 319 2.59 -12.03 -16.92
N SER A 320 1.99 -11.07 -16.22
CA SER A 320 1.99 -11.05 -14.76
C SER A 320 0.76 -11.83 -14.29
N ASN A 321 0.96 -12.92 -13.55
CA ASN A 321 -0.12 -13.78 -13.03
C ASN A 321 -1.13 -14.28 -14.08
N GLY A 322 -0.70 -14.52 -15.32
CA GLY A 322 -1.57 -15.00 -16.42
C GLY A 322 -2.43 -13.92 -17.09
N LEU A 323 -2.13 -12.63 -16.85
CA LEU A 323 -2.75 -11.49 -17.53
C LEU A 323 -1.77 -10.87 -18.55
N PRO A 324 -2.22 -10.48 -19.76
CA PRO A 324 -1.38 -9.80 -20.74
C PRO A 324 -0.81 -8.50 -20.15
N SER A 325 0.50 -8.27 -20.30
CA SER A 325 1.08 -6.99 -19.90
C SER A 325 0.55 -5.86 -20.78
N THR A 326 0.01 -4.82 -20.14
CA THR A 326 -0.35 -3.54 -20.77
C THR A 326 0.87 -2.68 -21.09
N LEU A 327 2.08 -3.12 -20.73
CA LEU A 327 3.31 -2.33 -20.82
C LEU A 327 4.25 -2.83 -21.94
N ALA A 328 5.05 -1.90 -22.44
CA ALA A 328 6.15 -2.12 -23.37
C ALA A 328 7.44 -1.57 -22.77
N SER A 329 8.56 -2.25 -23.02
CA SER A 329 9.89 -1.82 -22.57
C SER A 329 10.68 -1.20 -23.72
N LEU A 330 11.29 -0.05 -23.47
CA LEU A 330 12.14 0.71 -24.38
C LEU A 330 13.55 0.82 -23.82
N ASP A 331 14.52 1.01 -24.72
CA ASP A 331 15.86 1.44 -24.34
C ASP A 331 15.82 2.91 -23.88
N ILE A 332 16.08 3.16 -22.60
CA ILE A 332 15.93 4.48 -21.98
C ILE A 332 16.84 5.53 -22.61
N GLU A 333 18.01 5.14 -23.10
CA GLU A 333 18.98 6.06 -23.74
C GLU A 333 18.54 6.48 -25.15
N ARG A 334 17.56 5.78 -25.73
CA ARG A 334 17.01 6.05 -27.07
C ARG A 334 15.77 6.94 -27.01
N VAL A 335 15.32 7.34 -25.82
CA VAL A 335 14.10 8.12 -25.62
C VAL A 335 14.42 9.53 -25.12
N LEU A 336 13.69 10.52 -25.65
CA LEU A 336 13.66 11.90 -25.16
C LEU A 336 12.30 12.14 -24.49
N ILE A 337 12.30 12.49 -23.20
CA ILE A 337 11.08 12.77 -22.45
C ILE A 337 10.72 14.25 -22.56
N ASP A 338 9.52 14.56 -23.04
CA ASP A 338 9.03 15.93 -23.20
C ASP A 338 8.53 16.52 -21.87
N VAL A 339 9.02 17.71 -21.49
CA VAL A 339 8.50 18.49 -20.36
C VAL A 339 8.02 19.83 -20.92
N PRO A 340 6.80 19.89 -21.46
CA PRO A 340 6.36 21.01 -22.29
C PRO A 340 6.10 22.27 -21.46
N SER A 341 6.19 23.48 -22.04
CA SER A 341 6.11 24.73 -21.27
C SER A 341 4.82 24.94 -20.48
N ARG A 342 3.74 24.22 -20.82
CA ARG A 342 2.50 24.18 -20.05
C ARG A 342 2.63 23.56 -18.65
N THR A 343 3.75 22.89 -18.36
CA THR A 343 4.08 22.34 -17.03
C THR A 343 4.71 23.36 -16.10
N LEU A 344 4.95 24.59 -16.56
CA LEU A 344 5.51 25.66 -15.74
C LEU A 344 4.55 26.02 -14.60
N ARG A 345 5.04 25.98 -13.36
CA ARG A 345 4.29 26.25 -12.12
C ARG A 345 5.12 27.12 -11.19
N GLU A 346 4.46 27.81 -10.27
CA GLU A 346 5.14 28.47 -9.15
C GLU A 346 5.67 27.41 -8.17
N ILE A 347 6.85 27.66 -7.61
CA ILE A 347 7.43 26.80 -6.58
C ILE A 347 6.59 26.93 -5.30
N PRO A 348 6.16 25.82 -4.66
CA PRO A 348 5.38 25.90 -3.44
C PRO A 348 6.06 26.73 -2.35
N LYS A 349 5.26 27.53 -1.63
CA LYS A 349 5.73 28.33 -0.49
C LYS A 349 5.62 27.50 0.78
N GLY A 350 6.65 27.52 1.61
CA GLY A 350 6.65 26.82 2.89
C GLY A 350 7.95 26.07 3.13
N ARG A 351 8.13 25.61 4.37
CA ARG A 351 9.30 24.83 4.79
C ARG A 351 9.28 23.45 4.12
N GLY A 352 10.40 23.01 3.58
CA GLY A 352 10.56 21.71 2.93
C GLY A 352 10.67 21.77 1.41
N TRP A 353 10.44 22.93 0.78
CA TRP A 353 10.47 23.12 -0.68
C TRP A 353 11.76 23.77 -1.19
N GLU A 354 12.69 24.09 -0.28
CA GLU A 354 13.93 24.81 -0.59
C GLU A 354 14.85 24.03 -1.53
N PHE A 355 14.70 22.70 -1.61
CA PHE A 355 15.46 21.85 -2.54
C PHE A 355 15.16 22.17 -4.02
N ILE A 356 13.96 22.70 -4.31
CA ILE A 356 13.59 23.15 -5.66
C ILE A 356 14.15 24.56 -5.94
N GLY A 357 13.90 25.51 -5.03
CA GLY A 357 14.17 26.93 -5.26
C GLY A 357 13.55 27.84 -4.20
N SER A 358 13.63 29.16 -4.40
CA SER A 358 12.95 30.14 -3.54
C SER A 358 11.49 30.32 -3.97
N GLY A 359 10.55 30.42 -3.03
CA GLY A 359 9.09 30.41 -3.24
C GLY A 359 8.44 31.56 -4.03
N ASP A 360 9.24 32.37 -4.74
CA ASP A 360 8.76 33.34 -5.74
C ASP A 360 9.20 32.98 -7.18
N GLY A 361 9.92 31.86 -7.35
CA GLY A 361 10.37 31.34 -8.64
C GLY A 361 9.34 30.42 -9.29
N GLN A 362 9.58 30.10 -10.57
CA GLN A 362 8.81 29.09 -11.32
C GLN A 362 9.70 27.91 -11.70
N ALA A 363 9.10 26.74 -11.85
CA ALA A 363 9.76 25.52 -12.31
C ALA A 363 8.82 24.70 -13.20
N TYR A 364 9.38 23.89 -14.09
CA TYR A 364 8.63 22.96 -14.93
C TYR A 364 8.39 21.69 -14.14
N VAL A 365 7.12 21.32 -13.93
CA VAL A 365 6.72 20.22 -13.04
C VAL A 365 5.91 19.18 -13.80
N LEU A 366 6.43 17.95 -13.92
CA LEU A 366 5.60 16.77 -14.19
C LEU A 366 5.05 16.31 -12.85
N PRO A 367 3.74 16.46 -12.57
CA PRO A 367 3.20 16.18 -11.24
C PRO A 367 3.01 14.67 -11.03
N GLN A 368 3.17 14.24 -9.77
CA GLN A 368 2.64 12.94 -9.36
C GLN A 368 1.12 12.89 -9.51
N ALA A 369 0.60 11.70 -9.76
CA ALA A 369 -0.80 11.46 -10.05
C ALA A 369 -1.69 11.19 -8.84
N VAL A 370 -1.12 10.69 -7.75
CA VAL A 370 -1.81 10.28 -6.53
C VAL A 370 -1.08 10.91 -5.35
N LEU A 371 -1.81 11.33 -4.30
CA LEU A 371 -1.20 11.81 -3.05
C LEU A 371 -0.86 10.65 -2.13
N GLY A 372 0.22 10.81 -1.37
CA GLY A 372 0.73 9.74 -0.52
C GLY A 372 1.92 9.06 -1.14
N LYS A 373 2.70 8.37 -0.30
CA LYS A 373 3.65 7.37 -0.75
C LYS A 373 2.84 6.22 -1.34
N HIS A 374 2.62 6.30 -2.64
CA HIS A 374 1.79 5.36 -3.38
C HIS A 374 2.71 4.46 -4.18
N VAL A 375 3.26 3.44 -3.50
CA VAL A 375 3.97 2.35 -4.17
C VAL A 375 2.97 1.22 -4.34
N HIS A 376 2.73 0.75 -5.56
CA HIS A 376 1.91 -0.44 -5.80
C HIS A 376 2.65 -1.42 -6.70
N GLY A 377 2.09 -2.63 -6.87
CA GLY A 377 2.53 -3.56 -7.91
C GLY A 377 1.75 -3.37 -9.20
N ASP A 378 1.83 -4.37 -10.09
CA ASP A 378 1.02 -4.42 -11.33
C ASP A 378 -0.48 -4.67 -11.09
N ILE A 379 -0.86 -4.99 -9.85
CA ILE A 379 -2.21 -5.36 -9.45
C ILE A 379 -2.68 -4.38 -8.37
N ASP A 380 -3.92 -3.92 -8.49
CA ASP A 380 -4.57 -3.10 -7.46
C ASP A 380 -4.67 -3.93 -6.14
N PRO A 381 -4.11 -3.45 -5.01
CA PRO A 381 -4.14 -4.18 -3.75
C PRO A 381 -5.50 -4.21 -3.05
N HIS A 382 -6.46 -3.36 -3.44
CA HIS A 382 -7.69 -3.10 -2.67
C HIS A 382 -8.81 -4.11 -2.97
N ALA A 383 -8.44 -5.38 -3.15
CA ALA A 383 -9.33 -6.44 -3.63
C ALA A 383 -10.51 -6.71 -2.69
N TRP A 384 -10.40 -6.41 -1.39
CA TRP A 384 -11.47 -6.61 -0.40
C TRP A 384 -12.72 -5.75 -0.67
N HIS A 385 -12.63 -4.72 -1.52
CA HIS A 385 -13.80 -3.93 -1.88
C HIS A 385 -14.82 -4.71 -2.72
N ASP A 386 -14.44 -5.87 -3.27
CA ASP A 386 -15.34 -6.87 -3.82
C ASP A 386 -15.56 -7.98 -2.77
N ILE A 387 -16.81 -8.17 -2.33
CA ILE A 387 -17.13 -9.15 -1.28
C ILE A 387 -16.76 -10.58 -1.72
N HIS A 388 -16.79 -10.89 -3.02
CA HIS A 388 -16.38 -12.20 -3.53
C HIS A 388 -14.87 -12.45 -3.31
N ASN A 389 -14.05 -11.40 -3.41
CA ASN A 389 -12.62 -11.50 -3.08
C ASN A 389 -12.41 -11.69 -1.57
N ALA A 390 -13.21 -11.02 -0.72
CA ALA A 390 -13.15 -11.25 0.72
C ALA A 390 -13.58 -12.68 1.10
N GLN A 391 -14.52 -13.30 0.38
CA GLN A 391 -14.83 -14.72 0.53
C GLN A 391 -13.65 -15.62 0.16
N ALA A 392 -12.91 -15.28 -0.90
CA ALA A 392 -11.68 -15.99 -1.24
C ALA A 392 -10.61 -15.83 -0.15
N TYR A 393 -10.47 -14.64 0.46
CA TYR A 393 -9.56 -14.42 1.60
C TYR A 393 -9.90 -15.34 2.77
N VAL A 394 -11.20 -15.48 3.08
CA VAL A 394 -11.68 -16.39 4.13
C VAL A 394 -11.27 -17.84 3.86
N ARG A 395 -11.32 -18.30 2.60
CA ARG A 395 -10.86 -19.64 2.22
C ARG A 395 -9.35 -19.82 2.33
N VAL A 396 -8.56 -18.79 2.00
CA VAL A 396 -7.10 -18.81 2.20
C VAL A 396 -6.78 -18.99 3.70
N ILE A 397 -7.43 -18.20 4.56
CA ILE A 397 -7.25 -18.28 6.02
C ILE A 397 -7.68 -19.64 6.56
N GLU A 398 -8.83 -20.17 6.14
CA GLU A 398 -9.32 -21.51 6.52
C GLU A 398 -8.30 -22.60 6.19
N ASN A 399 -7.76 -22.57 4.97
CA ASN A 399 -6.79 -23.54 4.50
C ASN A 399 -5.48 -23.46 5.31
N ALA A 400 -5.00 -22.26 5.61
CA ALA A 400 -3.78 -22.06 6.40
C ALA A 400 -3.94 -22.54 7.85
N LEU A 401 -5.07 -22.20 8.48
CA LEU A 401 -5.38 -22.66 9.84
C LEU A 401 -5.50 -24.17 9.91
N SER A 402 -6.21 -24.79 8.96
CA SER A 402 -6.34 -26.26 8.89
C SER A 402 -5.01 -26.96 8.62
N THR A 403 -4.06 -26.29 7.95
CA THR A 403 -2.71 -26.82 7.72
C THR A 403 -1.87 -26.77 9.00
N ARG A 404 -1.95 -25.67 9.76
CA ARG A 404 -1.16 -25.48 10.98
C ARG A 404 -1.76 -26.24 12.18
N ASP A 405 -3.08 -26.35 12.24
CA ASP A 405 -3.82 -27.05 13.29
C ASP A 405 -4.90 -27.98 12.68
N PRO A 406 -4.50 -29.19 12.24
CA PRO A 406 -5.41 -30.15 11.64
C PRO A 406 -6.49 -30.68 12.58
N GLU A 407 -6.24 -30.66 13.90
CA GLU A 407 -7.18 -31.16 14.92
C GLU A 407 -8.47 -30.34 14.96
N HIS A 408 -8.38 -29.04 14.66
CA HIS A 408 -9.52 -28.11 14.65
C HIS A 408 -10.00 -27.74 13.24
N SER A 409 -9.52 -28.43 12.20
CA SER A 409 -9.87 -28.17 10.79
C SER A 409 -11.39 -28.17 10.52
N ALA A 410 -12.15 -29.07 11.13
CA ALA A 410 -13.61 -29.13 10.98
C ALA A 410 -14.30 -27.87 11.53
N GLN A 411 -13.80 -27.31 12.63
CA GLN A 411 -14.30 -26.10 13.25
C GLN A 411 -13.96 -24.87 12.39
N TYR A 412 -12.73 -24.78 11.87
CA TYR A 412 -12.36 -23.70 10.93
C TYR A 412 -13.23 -23.72 9.68
N ALA A 413 -13.48 -24.89 9.10
CA ALA A 413 -14.35 -25.03 7.93
C ALA A 413 -15.80 -24.63 8.21
N ALA A 414 -16.32 -24.98 9.39
CA ALA A 414 -17.66 -24.58 9.83
C ALA A 414 -17.76 -23.06 10.02
N ASN A 415 -16.77 -22.45 10.69
CA ASN A 415 -16.68 -21.01 10.90
C ASN A 415 -16.57 -20.24 9.58
N ALA A 416 -15.66 -20.66 8.70
CA ALA A 416 -15.47 -20.08 7.37
C ALA A 416 -16.77 -20.14 6.55
N SER A 417 -17.45 -21.29 6.53
CA SER A 417 -18.71 -21.45 5.80
C SER A 417 -19.82 -20.57 6.39
N ALA A 418 -19.91 -20.46 7.71
CA ALA A 418 -20.87 -19.58 8.38
C ALA A 418 -20.61 -18.10 8.09
N TYR A 419 -19.34 -17.69 8.06
CA TYR A 419 -18.97 -16.31 7.76
C TYR A 419 -19.16 -15.97 6.27
N ILE A 420 -18.81 -16.87 5.36
CA ILE A 420 -19.09 -16.71 3.92
C ILE A 420 -20.59 -16.53 3.66
N ALA A 421 -21.46 -17.27 4.36
CA ALA A 421 -22.90 -17.07 4.24
C ALA A 421 -23.36 -15.67 4.68
N LYS A 422 -22.72 -15.07 5.70
CA LYS A 422 -22.95 -13.67 6.10
C LYS A 422 -22.42 -12.69 5.05
N LEU A 423 -21.30 -13.01 4.39
CA LEU A 423 -20.77 -12.22 3.29
C LEU A 423 -21.72 -12.26 2.08
N ASP A 424 -22.28 -13.42 1.73
CA ASP A 424 -23.31 -13.54 0.67
C ASP A 424 -24.56 -12.70 0.98
N GLU A 425 -25.02 -12.70 2.23
CA GLU A 425 -26.14 -11.86 2.65
C GLU A 425 -25.80 -10.37 2.54
N THR A 426 -24.57 -10.00 2.95
CA THR A 426 -24.08 -8.63 2.88
C THR A 426 -23.96 -8.16 1.44
N ASP A 427 -23.45 -8.99 0.52
CA ASP A 427 -23.36 -8.66 -0.90
C ASP A 427 -24.72 -8.39 -1.52
N ARG A 428 -25.73 -9.19 -1.18
CA ARG A 428 -27.12 -8.94 -1.61
C ARG A 428 -27.66 -7.63 -1.06
N GLU A 429 -27.42 -7.33 0.22
CA GLU A 429 -27.87 -6.07 0.84
C GLU A 429 -27.19 -4.85 0.20
N VAL A 430 -25.88 -4.91 -0.04
CA VAL A 430 -25.08 -3.88 -0.71
C VAL A 430 -25.59 -3.66 -2.13
N SER A 431 -25.73 -4.74 -2.90
CA SER A 431 -26.25 -4.72 -4.27
C SER A 431 -27.65 -4.11 -4.35
N GLN A 432 -28.56 -4.49 -3.45
CA GLN A 432 -29.92 -3.93 -3.39
C GLN A 432 -29.92 -2.43 -3.05
N THR A 433 -29.06 -2.03 -2.12
CA THR A 433 -28.91 -0.62 -1.71
C THR A 433 -28.40 0.25 -2.86
N ILE A 434 -27.44 -0.26 -3.64
CA ILE A 434 -26.85 0.40 -4.80
C ILE A 434 -27.80 0.40 -6.02
N ALA A 435 -28.64 -0.63 -6.16
CA ALA A 435 -29.62 -0.71 -7.25
C ALA A 435 -30.60 0.48 -7.26
N GLY A 436 -30.81 1.15 -6.11
CA GLY A 436 -31.59 2.38 -6.02
C GLY A 436 -30.95 3.62 -6.66
N ILE A 437 -29.66 3.56 -7.01
CA ILE A 437 -28.93 4.64 -7.68
C ILE A 437 -29.09 4.48 -9.19
N ASN A 438 -29.49 5.55 -9.87
CA ASN A 438 -29.57 5.57 -11.33
C ASN A 438 -28.18 5.26 -11.93
N PRO A 439 -28.06 4.32 -12.89
CA PRO A 439 -26.77 3.98 -13.51
C PRO A 439 -25.97 5.19 -14.03
N LEU A 440 -26.64 6.22 -14.55
CA LEU A 440 -25.96 7.44 -15.03
C LEU A 440 -25.33 8.28 -13.90
N ASP A 441 -25.82 8.12 -12.67
CA ASP A 441 -25.36 8.81 -11.47
C ASP A 441 -24.30 7.97 -10.70
N ARG A 442 -23.97 6.74 -11.15
CA ARG A 442 -22.97 5.84 -10.53
C ARG A 442 -21.54 6.22 -10.90
N LYS A 443 -21.15 7.46 -10.60
CA LYS A 443 -19.81 8.00 -10.84
C LYS A 443 -19.11 8.26 -9.51
N LEU A 444 -17.93 7.68 -9.32
CA LEU A 444 -17.10 7.89 -8.14
C LEU A 444 -16.02 8.91 -8.40
N VAL A 445 -15.92 9.88 -7.51
CA VAL A 445 -14.77 10.79 -7.41
C VAL A 445 -14.20 10.70 -6.01
N THR A 446 -12.97 10.22 -5.90
CA THR A 446 -12.32 9.87 -4.62
C THR A 446 -10.98 10.59 -4.47
N THR A 447 -10.29 10.44 -3.34
CA THR A 447 -8.96 11.08 -3.13
C THR A 447 -7.76 10.19 -3.42
N HIS A 448 -7.98 8.89 -3.58
CA HIS A 448 -6.93 7.92 -3.92
C HIS A 448 -7.55 6.74 -4.68
N ASP A 449 -6.66 5.99 -5.33
CA ASP A 449 -7.00 4.94 -6.26
C ASP A 449 -7.15 3.57 -5.57
N ALA A 450 -8.32 3.35 -4.96
CA ALA A 450 -8.61 2.12 -4.19
C ALA A 450 -9.94 1.45 -4.51
N TYR A 451 -10.77 2.05 -5.37
CA TYR A 451 -12.17 1.65 -5.50
C TYR A 451 -12.49 0.89 -6.78
N ALA A 452 -11.49 0.46 -7.55
CA ALA A 452 -11.70 -0.25 -8.81
C ALA A 452 -12.48 -1.56 -8.62
N TYR A 453 -12.18 -2.31 -7.55
CA TYR A 453 -12.92 -3.53 -7.20
C TYR A 453 -14.37 -3.25 -6.81
N LEU A 454 -14.61 -2.20 -6.00
CA LEU A 454 -15.97 -1.76 -5.67
C LEU A 454 -16.74 -1.38 -6.93
N ALA A 455 -16.08 -0.62 -7.81
CA ALA A 455 -16.68 -0.11 -9.03
C ALA A 455 -17.04 -1.23 -10.00
N ARG A 456 -16.15 -2.21 -10.18
CA ARG A 456 -16.43 -3.40 -10.98
C ARG A 456 -17.55 -4.25 -10.39
N ALA A 457 -17.51 -4.52 -9.09
CA ALA A 457 -18.47 -5.40 -8.41
C ALA A 457 -19.90 -4.82 -8.43
N TYR A 458 -20.03 -3.49 -8.31
CA TYR A 458 -21.33 -2.83 -8.14
C TYR A 458 -21.67 -1.81 -9.23
N ASP A 459 -21.03 -1.92 -10.41
CA ASP A 459 -21.34 -1.15 -11.62
C ASP A 459 -21.25 0.37 -11.43
N PHE A 460 -20.10 0.84 -10.92
CA PHE A 460 -19.72 2.26 -10.93
C PHE A 460 -18.63 2.55 -11.95
N GLU A 461 -18.62 3.80 -12.43
CA GLU A 461 -17.53 4.40 -13.17
C GLU A 461 -16.64 5.19 -12.21
N ILE A 462 -15.32 4.98 -12.25
CA ILE A 462 -14.39 5.92 -11.61
C ILE A 462 -14.25 7.14 -12.51
N ALA A 463 -14.88 8.25 -12.14
CA ALA A 463 -14.86 9.48 -12.93
C ALA A 463 -13.59 10.31 -12.71
N GLY A 464 -12.86 10.09 -11.60
CA GLY A 464 -11.55 10.70 -11.38
C GLY A 464 -11.15 10.75 -9.91
N TYR A 465 -9.95 11.29 -9.67
CA TYR A 465 -9.36 11.42 -8.35
C TYR A 465 -9.05 12.89 -8.06
N LEU A 466 -9.39 13.35 -6.86
CA LEU A 466 -9.07 14.69 -6.39
C LEU A 466 -7.83 14.63 -5.50
N SER A 467 -6.76 15.22 -6.01
CA SER A 467 -5.51 15.45 -5.30
C SER A 467 -5.31 16.96 -5.11
N ALA A 468 -5.23 17.41 -3.86
CA ALA A 468 -4.71 18.73 -3.51
C ALA A 468 -3.17 18.71 -3.50
N GLN A 469 -2.49 19.61 -4.21
CA GLN A 469 -1.04 19.76 -3.99
C GLN A 469 -0.80 20.44 -2.63
N ASP A 470 0.18 19.89 -1.91
CA ASP A 470 1.06 20.40 -0.84
C ASP A 470 0.59 21.46 0.19
N GLY A 471 1.06 21.23 1.43
CA GLY A 471 1.45 22.29 2.39
C GLY A 471 0.32 23.08 3.08
N THR A 472 0.56 23.54 4.31
CA THR A 472 -0.42 24.27 5.15
C THR A 472 -1.16 25.40 4.42
N GLU A 473 -2.46 25.51 4.72
CA GLU A 473 -3.46 26.37 4.06
C GLU A 473 -3.38 26.30 2.53
N ALA A 474 -4.13 25.36 1.94
CA ALA A 474 -4.12 25.09 0.50
C ALA A 474 -4.03 26.37 -0.34
N SER A 475 -3.05 26.38 -1.24
CA SER A 475 -2.77 27.52 -2.10
C SER A 475 -4.04 27.94 -2.85
N ILE A 476 -4.19 29.24 -3.12
CA ILE A 476 -5.32 29.77 -3.91
C ILE A 476 -5.39 29.05 -5.28
N ALA A 477 -4.24 28.67 -5.84
CA ALA A 477 -4.14 27.94 -7.09
C ALA A 477 -4.74 26.51 -6.99
N ASP A 478 -4.47 25.79 -5.90
CA ASP A 478 -5.04 24.45 -5.68
C ASP A 478 -6.54 24.47 -5.50
N ARG A 479 -7.04 25.42 -4.69
CA ARG A 479 -8.49 25.60 -4.52
C ARG A 479 -9.16 25.92 -5.85
N LYS A 480 -8.54 26.80 -6.66
CA LYS A 480 -9.05 27.14 -7.98
C LYS A 480 -9.04 25.93 -8.93
N ARG A 481 -7.96 25.15 -8.97
CA ARG A 481 -7.85 23.94 -9.78
C ARG A 481 -8.90 22.90 -9.39
N ILE A 482 -9.04 22.60 -8.10
CA ILE A 482 -10.06 21.66 -7.60
C ILE A 482 -11.46 22.18 -7.97
N ALA A 483 -11.74 23.47 -7.75
CA ALA A 483 -13.02 24.08 -8.10
C ALA A 483 -13.32 23.97 -9.62
N GLU A 484 -12.33 24.24 -10.48
CA GLU A 484 -12.46 24.10 -11.93
C GLU A 484 -12.73 22.65 -12.34
N THR A 485 -12.01 21.69 -11.77
CA THR A 485 -12.23 20.25 -11.99
C THR A 485 -13.66 19.86 -11.59
N LEU A 486 -14.10 20.21 -10.38
CA LEU A 486 -15.45 19.93 -9.89
C LEU A 486 -16.53 20.52 -10.82
N LYS A 487 -16.34 21.76 -11.25
CA LYS A 487 -17.26 22.45 -12.16
C LYS A 487 -17.35 21.80 -13.54
N ASN A 488 -16.22 21.32 -14.07
CA ASN A 488 -16.15 20.68 -15.38
C ASN A 488 -16.75 19.28 -15.38
N MET A 489 -16.52 18.51 -14.30
CA MET A 489 -16.99 17.13 -14.18
C MET A 489 -18.51 17.03 -13.94
N LYS A 490 -19.17 18.10 -13.46
CA LYS A 490 -20.61 18.15 -13.16
C LYS A 490 -21.07 17.01 -12.25
N ILE A 491 -20.27 16.69 -11.23
CA ILE A 491 -20.52 15.58 -10.31
C ILE A 491 -21.45 15.98 -9.17
N SER A 492 -22.22 15.01 -8.69
CA SER A 492 -23.17 15.20 -7.58
C SER A 492 -22.50 15.13 -6.20
N ALA A 493 -21.44 14.32 -6.07
CA ALA A 493 -20.75 14.11 -4.81
C ALA A 493 -19.26 13.77 -5.00
N VAL A 494 -18.47 14.10 -3.98
CA VAL A 494 -17.09 13.63 -3.79
C VAL A 494 -17.06 12.72 -2.57
N PHE A 495 -16.31 11.63 -2.65
CA PHE A 495 -16.17 10.64 -1.60
C PHE A 495 -14.79 10.74 -0.95
N LEU A 496 -14.79 10.97 0.35
CA LEU A 496 -13.59 11.07 1.18
C LEU A 496 -13.61 9.98 2.23
N GLU A 497 -12.47 9.39 2.49
CA GLU A 497 -12.32 8.49 3.62
C GLU A 497 -12.52 9.24 4.96
N PRO A 498 -13.26 8.67 5.94
CA PRO A 498 -13.56 9.35 7.19
C PRO A 498 -12.34 9.90 7.92
N GLN A 499 -11.25 9.13 7.97
CA GLN A 499 -9.98 9.50 8.58
C GLN A 499 -9.24 10.60 7.79
N LYS A 500 -9.36 10.62 6.46
CA LYS A 500 -8.77 11.65 5.60
C LYS A 500 -9.57 12.96 5.67
N ARG A 501 -10.91 12.90 5.74
CA ARG A 501 -11.79 14.08 5.89
C ARG A 501 -11.49 14.87 7.17
N LYS A 502 -11.26 14.17 8.29
CA LYS A 502 -10.91 14.80 9.58
C LYS A 502 -9.55 15.54 9.51
N ARG A 503 -8.62 15.07 8.67
CA ARG A 503 -7.23 15.56 8.61
C ARG A 503 -6.97 16.57 7.48
N HIS A 504 -7.68 16.49 6.35
CA HIS A 504 -7.50 17.34 5.17
C HIS A 504 -8.82 17.95 4.70
N PRO A 505 -9.29 19.05 5.34
CA PRO A 505 -10.61 19.61 5.05
C PRO A 505 -10.68 20.36 3.71
N VAL A 506 -9.57 20.60 3.01
CA VAL A 506 -9.55 21.47 1.82
C VAL A 506 -10.44 20.94 0.71
N ILE A 507 -10.32 19.67 0.35
CA ILE A 507 -11.14 19.08 -0.71
C ILE A 507 -12.62 19.14 -0.32
N ALA A 508 -12.92 18.86 0.95
CA ALA A 508 -14.28 18.97 1.49
C ALA A 508 -14.81 20.40 1.39
N GLN A 509 -14.01 21.38 1.82
CA GLN A 509 -14.36 22.79 1.81
C GLN A 509 -14.60 23.31 0.38
N VAL A 510 -13.69 23.01 -0.55
CA VAL A 510 -13.82 23.45 -1.95
C VAL A 510 -15.02 22.77 -2.62
N ALA A 511 -15.29 21.49 -2.31
CA ALA A 511 -16.49 20.82 -2.79
C ALA A 511 -17.77 21.50 -2.28
N GLU A 512 -17.84 21.77 -0.97
CA GLU A 512 -18.98 22.46 -0.34
C GLU A 512 -19.19 23.88 -0.93
N GLU A 513 -18.12 24.65 -1.14
CA GLU A 513 -18.15 25.98 -1.77
C GLU A 513 -18.65 25.95 -3.23
N ASN A 514 -18.46 24.83 -3.93
CA ASN A 514 -18.93 24.62 -5.31
C ASN A 514 -20.28 23.88 -5.37
N GLY A 515 -20.96 23.69 -4.25
CA GLY A 515 -22.27 23.02 -4.19
C GLY A 515 -22.20 21.51 -4.44
N VAL A 516 -21.03 20.89 -4.33
CA VAL A 516 -20.83 19.45 -4.47
C VAL A 516 -20.89 18.81 -3.09
N ARG A 517 -21.67 17.73 -2.97
CA ARG A 517 -21.85 17.03 -1.69
C ARG A 517 -20.58 16.28 -1.29
N VAL A 518 -20.19 16.36 -0.02
CA VAL A 518 -19.05 15.60 0.53
C VAL A 518 -19.55 14.41 1.33
N CYS A 519 -19.15 13.21 0.91
CA CYS A 519 -19.63 11.94 1.47
C CYS A 519 -18.49 11.09 2.00
N GLY A 520 -18.79 10.29 3.04
CA GLY A 520 -17.83 9.32 3.57
C GLY A 520 -17.78 8.07 2.70
N LEU A 521 -16.60 7.52 2.45
CA LEU A 521 -16.43 6.21 1.83
C LEU A 521 -15.18 5.57 2.44
N TYR A 522 -15.34 4.46 3.16
CA TYR A 522 -14.22 3.72 3.76
C TYR A 522 -13.41 3.02 2.67
N GLY A 523 -12.08 3.13 2.76
CA GLY A 523 -11.11 2.44 1.90
C GLY A 523 -10.34 1.37 2.67
N ASP A 524 -9.29 1.80 3.37
CA ASP A 524 -8.21 0.90 3.82
C ASP A 524 -8.28 0.48 5.29
N THR A 525 -9.20 1.07 6.06
CA THR A 525 -9.20 0.94 7.51
C THR A 525 -10.60 0.92 8.10
N LEU A 526 -10.73 0.23 9.24
CA LEU A 526 -11.94 0.19 10.06
C LEU A 526 -11.87 1.29 11.13
N ASP A 527 -13.00 1.58 11.78
CA ASP A 527 -13.06 2.50 12.92
C ASP A 527 -14.17 2.09 13.91
N GLU A 528 -14.55 3.00 14.81
CA GLU A 528 -15.61 2.76 15.80
C GLU A 528 -17.03 2.73 15.20
N ASP A 529 -17.24 3.41 14.07
CA ASP A 529 -18.53 3.50 13.37
C ASP A 529 -18.72 2.32 12.38
N ALA A 530 -17.61 1.77 11.89
CA ALA A 530 -17.55 0.55 11.07
C ALA A 530 -16.46 -0.41 11.62
N PRO A 531 -16.76 -1.15 12.71
CA PRO A 531 -15.75 -1.95 13.43
C PRO A 531 -15.44 -3.30 12.78
N THR A 532 -16.23 -3.74 11.80
CA THR A 532 -16.04 -4.99 11.07
C THR A 532 -16.02 -4.75 9.57
N TYR A 533 -15.49 -5.71 8.80
CA TYR A 533 -15.51 -5.64 7.34
C TYR A 533 -16.95 -5.54 6.78
N ILE A 534 -17.89 -6.28 7.37
CA ILE A 534 -19.30 -6.24 6.98
C ILE A 534 -19.89 -4.85 7.25
N ASP A 535 -19.62 -4.25 8.42
CA ASP A 535 -20.12 -2.92 8.76
C ASP A 535 -19.57 -1.86 7.81
N MET A 536 -18.29 -1.97 7.43
CA MET A 536 -17.63 -1.10 6.44
C MET A 536 -18.33 -1.16 5.08
N MET A 537 -18.56 -2.37 4.55
CA MET A 537 -19.22 -2.54 3.24
C MET A 537 -20.66 -2.00 3.25
N LYS A 538 -21.42 -2.26 4.33
CA LYS A 538 -22.77 -1.72 4.48
C LYS A 538 -22.78 -0.20 4.66
N ALA A 539 -21.82 0.36 5.38
CA ALA A 539 -21.68 1.81 5.55
C ALA A 539 -21.37 2.50 4.21
N ASN A 540 -20.49 1.91 3.40
CA ASN A 540 -20.19 2.37 2.05
C ASN A 540 -21.44 2.38 1.16
N ALA A 541 -22.18 1.26 1.10
CA ALA A 541 -23.41 1.17 0.31
C ALA A 541 -24.45 2.23 0.72
N ARG A 542 -24.67 2.41 2.02
CA ARG A 542 -25.59 3.45 2.55
C ARG A 542 -25.12 4.86 2.18
N SER A 543 -23.82 5.13 2.26
CA SER A 543 -23.27 6.43 1.91
C SER A 543 -23.42 6.73 0.42
N LEU A 544 -23.08 5.77 -0.45
CA LEU A 544 -23.27 5.85 -1.89
C LEU A 544 -24.74 6.11 -2.25
N SER A 545 -25.65 5.32 -1.69
CA SER A 545 -27.10 5.43 -1.94
C SER A 545 -27.65 6.78 -1.50
N ARG A 546 -27.30 7.26 -0.29
CA ARG A 546 -27.73 8.58 0.19
C ARG A 546 -27.15 9.73 -0.64
N CYS A 547 -25.93 9.58 -1.16
CA CYS A 547 -25.22 10.68 -1.80
C CYS A 547 -25.47 10.78 -3.30
N LEU A 548 -25.75 9.67 -3.98
CA LEU A 548 -26.00 9.59 -5.41
C LEU A 548 -27.44 9.22 -5.75
N GLY A 549 -28.18 8.64 -4.80
CA GLY A 549 -29.62 8.45 -4.93
C GLY A 549 -30.34 9.78 -4.97
N LYS A 550 -31.33 9.91 -5.86
CA LYS A 550 -32.23 11.06 -5.88
C LYS A 550 -33.30 10.86 -4.82
N ASP A 551 -33.63 11.93 -4.08
CA ASP A 551 -34.88 11.96 -3.33
C ASP A 551 -36.03 11.82 -4.35
N HIS A 552 -36.68 10.67 -4.38
CA HIS A 552 -37.94 10.48 -5.11
C HIS A 552 -39.09 11.19 -4.38
N THR A 553 -38.97 12.50 -4.23
CA THR A 553 -40.08 13.39 -3.85
C THR A 553 -39.95 14.65 -4.68
N SER A 554 -40.47 14.60 -5.92
CA SER A 554 -40.96 15.78 -6.62
C SER A 554 -42.48 15.75 -6.57
#